data_AF-A0A8T0ZUZ6-F1
#
_entry.id   AF-A0A8T0ZUZ6-F1
#
_cell.length_a   1.000
_cell.length_b   1.000
_cell.length_c   1.000
_cell.angle_alpha   90.00
_cell.angle_beta   90.00
_cell.angle_gamma   90.00
#
_symmetry.space_group_name_H-M   'P 1'
#
loop_
_entity.id
_entity.type
_entity.pdbx_description
1 polymer ?
#
loop_
_entity_poly.entity_id
_entity_poly.type
_entity_poly.pdbx_seq_one_letter_code
_entity_poly.pdbx_strand_id
1 'polypeptide(L)'
;MLNPIENTFSIFKASLKAFLREQRHAILSVPNGVTMKDHRQAFLHTAANRCLPEVTTAASCRKFYRHTLRFHSRVSDPEDMPVGN
;
A
#
# COMPACT_ATOMS: atom_id res chain seq x y z
N MET A 1 -5.86 10.14 6.56
CA MET A 1 -4.94 11.03 5.83
C MET A 1 -5.73 11.78 4.77
N LEU A 2 -5.47 13.07 4.60
CA LEU A 2 -6.18 13.94 3.64
C LEU A 2 -5.65 13.81 2.20
N ASN A 3 -4.77 12.85 1.93
CA ASN A 3 -4.26 12.58 0.60
C ASN A 3 -4.75 11.18 0.13
N PRO A 4 -5.58 11.09 -0.94
CA PRO A 4 -6.06 9.81 -1.43
C PRO A 4 -4.94 8.91 -1.98
N ILE A 5 -3.79 9.48 -2.36
CA ILE A 5 -2.61 8.73 -2.78
C ILE A 5 -2.03 7.93 -1.60
N GLU A 6 -1.98 8.52 -0.40
CA GLU A 6 -1.48 7.84 0.80
C GLU A 6 -2.39 6.69 1.23
N ASN A 7 -3.71 6.83 1.05
CA ASN A 7 -4.66 5.74 1.28
C ASN A 7 -4.39 4.56 0.34
N THR A 8 -4.10 4.86 -0.93
CA THR A 8 -3.70 3.85 -1.94
C THR A 8 -2.40 3.16 -1.53
N PHE A 9 -1.37 3.92 -1.16
CA PHE A 9 -0.09 3.35 -0.71
C PHE A 9 -0.19 2.56 0.59
N SER A 10 -1.12 2.92 1.49
CA SER A 10 -1.34 2.17 2.72
C SER A 10 -1.87 0.77 2.43
N ILE A 11 -2.83 0.66 1.51
CA ILE A 11 -3.38 -0.63 1.08
C ILE A 11 -2.37 -1.40 0.25
N PHE A 12 -1.63 -0.73 -0.64
CA PHE A 12 -0.50 -1.34 -1.36
C PHE A 12 0.49 -2.02 -0.40
N LYS A 13 0.93 -1.29 0.64
CA LYS A 13 1.85 -1.82 1.66
C LYS A 13 1.25 -3.00 2.41
N ALA A 14 -0.06 -2.98 2.69
CA ALA A 14 -0.75 -4.09 3.34
C ALA A 14 -0.76 -5.35 2.45
N SER A 15 -1.12 -5.21 1.18
CA SER A 15 -1.11 -6.31 0.20
C SER A 15 0.30 -6.88 -0.01
N LEU A 16 1.31 -6.01 -0.11
CA LEU A 16 2.70 -6.43 -0.24
C LEU A 16 3.17 -7.22 0.98
N LYS A 17 2.83 -6.78 2.20
CA LYS A 17 3.15 -7.53 3.43
C LYS A 17 2.45 -8.89 3.47
N ALA A 18 1.20 -8.98 3.01
CA ALA A 18 0.47 -10.25 2.94
C ALA A 18 1.17 -11.22 1.97
N PHE A 19 1.51 -10.76 0.77
CA PHE A 19 2.25 -11.56 -0.21
C PHE A 19 3.60 -12.05 0.35
N LEU A 20 4.39 -11.17 0.96
CA LEU A 20 5.69 -11.56 1.54
C LEU A 20 5.53 -12.55 2.71
N ARG A 21 4.42 -12.47 3.45
CA ARG A 21 4.12 -13.42 4.53
C ARG A 21 3.81 -14.80 3.94
N GLU A 22 3.03 -14.88 2.88
CA GLU A 22 2.70 -16.13 2.17
C GLU A 22 3.96 -16.76 1.55
N GLN A 23 4.83 -15.94 0.95
CA GLN A 23 6.08 -16.39 0.31
C GLN A 23 7.26 -16.53 1.28
N ARG A 24 7.03 -16.43 2.60
CA ARG A 24 8.10 -16.33 3.60
C ARG A 24 9.11 -17.48 3.51
N HIS A 25 8.65 -18.71 3.33
CA HIS A 25 9.55 -19.87 3.21
C HIS A 25 10.45 -19.75 1.98
N ALA A 26 9.89 -19.44 0.81
CA ALA A 26 10.66 -19.28 -0.43
C ALA A 26 11.65 -18.09 -0.36
N ILE A 27 11.29 -17.01 0.32
CA ILE A 27 12.17 -15.85 0.53
C ILE A 27 13.37 -16.20 1.42
N LEU A 28 13.20 -17.10 2.39
CA LEU A 28 14.26 -17.54 3.28
C LEU A 28 15.15 -18.63 2.65
N SER A 29 14.61 -19.44 1.74
CA SER A 29 15.34 -20.47 0.99
C SER A 29 16.08 -19.86 -0.22
N VAL A 30 17.23 -19.24 0.05
CA VAL A 30 18.07 -18.63 -1.00
C VAL A 30 18.82 -19.72 -1.78
N PRO A 31 18.72 -19.77 -3.13
CA PRO A 31 19.44 -20.73 -3.95
C PRO A 31 20.96 -20.55 -3.92
N ASN A 32 21.69 -21.64 -4.13
CA ASN A 32 23.14 -21.60 -4.30
C ASN A 32 23.52 -20.76 -5.52
N GLY A 33 24.55 -19.91 -5.37
CA GLY A 33 25.04 -19.05 -6.45
C GLY A 33 24.26 -17.74 -6.65
N VAL A 34 23.23 -17.47 -5.84
CA VAL A 34 22.48 -16.19 -5.85
C VAL A 34 22.72 -15.45 -4.55
N THR A 35 22.90 -14.12 -4.62
CA THR A 35 23.03 -13.32 -3.40
C THR A 35 21.67 -13.22 -2.68
N MET A 36 21.69 -13.16 -1.35
CA MET A 36 20.46 -12.94 -0.56
C MET A 36 19.72 -11.67 -0.98
N LYS A 37 20.46 -10.64 -1.39
CA LYS A 37 19.92 -9.35 -1.84
C LYS A 37 19.12 -9.54 -3.14
N ASP A 38 19.73 -10.15 -4.14
CA ASP A 38 19.09 -10.32 -5.45
C ASP A 38 17.86 -11.22 -5.36
N HIS A 39 17.95 -12.31 -4.58
CA HIS A 39 16.82 -13.20 -4.30
C HIS A 39 15.64 -12.45 -3.70
N ARG A 40 15.86 -11.71 -2.60
CA ARG A 40 14.80 -10.95 -1.92
C ARG A 40 14.28 -9.80 -2.77
N GLN A 41 15.14 -9.14 -3.54
CA GLN A 41 14.76 -8.08 -4.46
C GLN A 41 13.83 -8.60 -5.56
N ALA A 42 14.08 -9.80 -6.10
CA ALA A 42 13.19 -10.43 -7.08
C ALA A 42 11.77 -10.67 -6.52
N PHE A 43 11.65 -11.11 -5.26
CA PHE A 43 10.36 -11.24 -4.58
C PHE A 43 9.66 -9.89 -4.39
N LEU A 44 10.39 -8.83 -4.03
CA LEU A 44 9.83 -7.49 -3.88
C LEU A 44 9.31 -6.92 -5.20
N HIS A 45 10.06 -7.09 -6.30
CA HIS A 45 9.63 -6.68 -7.64
C HIS A 45 8.39 -7.44 -8.09
N THR A 46 8.38 -8.76 -7.88
CA THR A 46 7.21 -9.60 -8.19
C THR A 46 5.98 -9.16 -7.39
N ALA A 47 6.16 -8.92 -6.09
CA ALA A 47 5.09 -8.45 -5.22
C ALA A 47 4.55 -7.08 -5.67
N ALA A 48 5.44 -6.13 -5.99
CA ALA A 48 5.06 -4.80 -6.43
C ALA A 48 4.26 -4.84 -7.75
N ASN A 49 4.74 -5.60 -8.74
CA ASN A 49 4.08 -5.75 -10.03
C ASN A 49 2.69 -6.39 -9.93
N ARG A 50 2.49 -7.29 -8.95
CA ARG A 50 1.20 -7.92 -8.71
C ARG A 50 0.25 -7.05 -7.89
N CYS A 51 0.72 -6.52 -6.76
CA CYS A 51 -0.14 -5.82 -5.80
C CYS A 51 -0.51 -4.40 -6.26
N LEU A 52 0.35 -3.71 -7.02
CA LEU A 52 0.09 -2.32 -7.39
C LEU A 52 -1.15 -2.19 -8.30
N PRO A 53 -1.32 -2.97 -9.39
CA PRO A 53 -2.51 -2.89 -10.23
C PRO A 53 -3.81 -3.25 -9.50
N GLU A 54 -3.75 -4.17 -8.53
CA GLU A 54 -4.91 -4.59 -7.74
C GLU A 54 -5.45 -3.46 -6.85
N VAL A 55 -4.57 -2.56 -6.38
CA VAL A 55 -4.95 -1.46 -5.47
C VAL A 55 -5.17 -0.14 -6.19
N THR A 56 -4.57 0.07 -7.37
CA THR A 56 -4.72 1.29 -8.19
C THR A 56 -5.86 1.21 -9.21
N THR A 57 -6.79 0.27 -9.06
CA THR A 57 -7.97 0.20 -9.93
C THR A 57 -8.75 1.52 -9.88
N ALA A 58 -9.38 1.89 -11.00
CA ALA A 58 -10.17 3.11 -11.07
C ALA A 58 -11.29 3.16 -10.01
N ALA A 59 -11.86 2.00 -9.64
CA ALA A 59 -12.84 1.88 -8.57
C ALA A 59 -12.24 2.20 -7.19
N SER A 60 -11.09 1.61 -6.86
CA SER A 60 -10.37 1.86 -5.60
C SER A 60 -9.93 3.33 -5.48
N CYS A 61 -9.31 3.89 -6.53
CA CYS A 61 -8.89 5.29 -6.56
C CYS A 61 -10.07 6.25 -6.35
N ARG A 62 -11.21 6.02 -7.02
CA ARG A 62 -12.44 6.81 -6.80
C ARG A 62 -12.95 6.68 -5.37
N LYS A 63 -12.89 5.49 -4.78
CA LYS A 63 -13.29 5.26 -3.38
C LYS A 63 -12.41 6.06 -2.41
N PHE A 64 -11.09 6.06 -2.60
CA PHE A 64 -10.18 6.84 -1.74
C PHE A 64 -10.37 8.34 -1.93
N TYR A 65 -10.54 8.81 -3.17
CA TYR A 65 -10.84 10.21 -3.45
C TYR A 65 -12.12 10.68 -2.73
N ARG A 66 -13.22 9.91 -2.86
CA ARG A 66 -14.49 10.21 -2.18
C ARG A 66 -14.35 10.19 -0.65
N HIS A 67 -13.61 9.22 -0.12
CA HIS A 67 -13.34 9.15 1.32
C HIS A 67 -12.65 10.42 1.81
N THR A 68 -11.62 10.88 1.09
CA THR A 68 -10.88 12.10 1.42
C THR A 68 -11.74 13.36 1.25
N LEU A 69 -12.57 13.45 0.20
CA LEU A 69 -13.43 14.60 -0.07
C LEU A 69 -14.38 14.94 1.09
N ARG A 70 -14.87 13.94 1.83
CA ARG A 70 -15.72 14.15 3.02
C ARG A 70 -15.01 14.92 4.14
N PHE A 71 -13.68 14.86 4.18
CA PHE A 71 -12.89 15.61 5.15
C PHE A 71 -12.50 16.99 4.62
N HIS A 72 -12.40 17.18 3.29
CA HIS A 72 -12.16 18.51 2.73
C HIS A 72 -13.25 19.51 3.10
N SER A 73 -14.52 19.11 3.07
CA SER A 73 -15.61 20.00 3.51
C SER A 73 -15.49 20.41 4.99
N ARG A 74 -14.92 19.55 5.84
CA ARG A 74 -14.67 19.83 7.27
C ARG A 74 -13.41 20.66 7.51
N VAL A 75 -12.45 20.64 6.59
CA VAL A 75 -11.25 21.50 6.63
C VAL A 75 -11.58 22.90 6.11
N SER A 76 -12.50 23.01 5.14
CA SER A 76 -12.96 24.28 4.57
C SER A 76 -13.94 25.03 5.46
N ASP A 77 -14.56 24.35 6.43
CA ASP A 77 -15.48 24.94 7.41
C ASP A 77 -14.85 24.82 8.81
N PRO A 78 -14.11 25.84 9.28
CA PRO A 78 -13.21 25.75 10.44
C PRO A 78 -13.94 25.76 11.80
N GLU A 79 -15.14 25.18 11.90
CA GLU A 79 -15.72 24.85 13.20
C GLU A 79 -14.97 23.62 13.77
N ASP A 80 -13.93 23.93 14.54
CA ASP A 80 -13.38 23.13 15.64
C ASP A 80 -13.22 21.61 15.32
N MET A 81 -12.25 21.26 14.47
CA MET A 81 -11.83 19.87 14.35
C MET A 81 -10.93 19.49 15.54
N PRO A 82 -11.35 18.58 16.44
CA PRO A 82 -10.48 18.12 17.50
C PRO A 82 -9.31 17.31 16.92
N VAL A 83 -8.09 17.67 17.34
CA VAL A 83 -6.84 17.06 16.89
C VAL A 83 -6.27 16.18 18.01
N GLY A 84 -6.19 14.88 17.77
CA GLY A 84 -5.55 13.91 18.68
C GLY A 84 -6.52 13.26 19.69
N ASN A 85 -6.32 11.97 19.90
CA ASN A 85 -6.71 11.23 21.11
C ASN A 85 -5.43 10.88 21.86
#